data_AF-A0A6N6MMR4-F1
#
_entry.id   AF-A0A6N6MMR4-F1
#
_cell.length_a   1.000
_cell.length_b   1.000
_cell.length_c   1.000
_cell.angle_alpha   90.00
_cell.angle_beta   90.00
_cell.angle_gamma   90.00
#
_symmetry.space_group_name_H-M   'P 1'
#
loop_
_entity.id
_entity.type
_entity.pdbx_description
1 polymer ?
#
loop_
_entity_poly.entity_id
_entity_poly.type
_entity_poly.pdbx_seq_one_letter_code
_entity_poly.pdbx_strand_id
1 'polypeptide(L)'
;MMYNYSPVSLNGPYGEIYAIGSLSTFLFRAAGTEPASAEIIPGGGTLDLATRLGAIAGTGHAEGINSKGEIVGSYNDAVGRQYGFLKSGETYFQINPFKGQGIDGENLVGLTADGRQVLGVLTTSAVDISSNGVVVGNYVSKLDGETHERSFTYKDGAYKIFKIDGAADIHSTGINSFGQTVGVATIAGKEHAFVRDDSGAVRLIDTISDSINATKITPQGINDLGQVAGYYVGADGKDHGFIYFGGSAKSIEFPNAYETRIYGIDNAGDVAGSYHDSSYLVKNSIGTHAFTGSIANPITVANTATTVAGGTATGTAGQFGSGILADDVDPNGLFLSIVAVTGGSVGSSIAGKYGHLKLNADGSFVYNADNAAAIGAGPSANNPLHDTFTYTVANALGGKADSTLDLKLENVSAVYRFFDTKTQDHFYSTSAAEKSSIQTTLPNYRYEGIGWATPDKGAGTTDVFRFFDSKTGTHFFTTSTAERDSIVKTLPTYKYEGVAFQAYAGSDGSDPGVVFLERFFNTKTQLHHYAANADEAYAINHGAAGTGWVDEGKAFAVHAPTDSMNAASSKELSDIASAQAQVSLTGISSISPYDSFGNIKLG
;
A
#
# COMPACT_ATOMS: atom_id res chain seq x y z
N MET A 1 14.57 26.68 -38.49
CA MET A 1 14.15 25.65 -39.48
C MET A 1 12.72 25.29 -39.15
N MET A 2 11.77 25.52 -40.05
CA MET A 2 10.38 25.09 -39.86
C MET A 2 10.33 23.56 -39.98
N TYR A 3 10.02 22.87 -38.88
CA TYR A 3 9.70 21.44 -38.94
C TYR A 3 8.22 21.30 -39.31
N ASN A 4 7.96 20.79 -40.52
CA ASN A 4 6.63 20.38 -40.96
C ASN A 4 6.28 19.04 -40.30
N TYR A 5 5.27 19.01 -39.42
CA TYR A 5 4.69 17.77 -38.90
C TYR A 5 3.26 17.59 -39.41
N SER A 6 2.94 16.36 -39.85
CA SER A 6 1.61 15.94 -40.31
C SER A 6 0.67 15.66 -39.13
N PRO A 7 -0.66 15.88 -39.26
CA PRO A 7 -1.60 15.86 -38.13
C PRO A 7 -1.97 14.45 -37.64
N VAL A 8 -2.20 14.31 -36.33
CA VAL A 8 -2.59 13.06 -35.63
C VAL A 8 -3.70 13.39 -34.61
N SER A 9 -4.76 12.56 -34.57
CA SER A 9 -6.02 12.78 -33.84
C SER A 9 -6.03 12.20 -32.42
N LEU A 10 -5.86 12.99 -31.36
CA LEU A 10 -5.84 12.51 -29.96
C LEU A 10 -7.23 12.57 -29.29
N ASN A 11 -7.73 11.44 -28.77
CA ASN A 11 -8.97 11.34 -27.99
C ASN A 11 -8.65 11.22 -26.49
N GLY A 12 -8.60 12.32 -25.72
CA GLY A 12 -8.34 12.29 -24.26
C GLY A 12 -9.25 13.23 -23.45
N PRO A 13 -9.32 13.08 -22.11
CA PRO A 13 -10.40 13.61 -21.27
C PRO A 13 -10.32 15.12 -20.93
N TYR A 14 -9.30 15.83 -21.40
CA TYR A 14 -9.18 17.29 -21.30
C TYR A 14 -9.30 17.86 -22.71
N GLY A 15 -10.51 18.31 -23.08
CA GLY A 15 -10.84 19.09 -24.27
C GLY A 15 -10.01 18.82 -25.54
N GLU A 16 -10.63 18.20 -26.55
CA GLU A 16 -10.07 17.98 -27.89
C GLU A 16 -9.30 19.23 -28.42
N ILE A 17 -7.97 19.11 -28.60
CA ILE A 17 -7.17 20.11 -29.34
C ILE A 17 -6.99 19.59 -30.77
N TYR A 18 -7.63 20.26 -31.73
CA TYR A 18 -7.32 20.12 -33.14
C TYR A 18 -6.16 21.06 -33.50
N ALA A 19 -4.94 20.56 -33.63
CA ALA A 19 -3.88 21.29 -34.32
C ALA A 19 -4.07 21.12 -35.84
N ILE A 20 -4.83 22.03 -36.46
CA ILE A 20 -4.99 22.07 -37.92
C ILE A 20 -3.94 23.00 -38.50
N GLY A 21 -3.02 22.44 -39.29
CA GLY A 21 -2.19 23.24 -40.20
C GLY A 21 -3.09 24.04 -41.15
N SER A 22 -2.90 25.37 -41.15
CA SER A 22 -3.50 26.35 -42.06
C SER A 22 -4.99 26.15 -42.40
N LEU A 23 -5.91 26.68 -41.57
CA LEU A 23 -7.16 27.38 -41.95
C LEU A 23 -8.13 27.46 -40.74
N SER A 24 -8.07 28.60 -40.04
CA SER A 24 -9.20 29.38 -39.48
C SER A 24 -10.36 28.74 -38.68
N THR A 25 -10.34 27.47 -38.26
CA THR A 25 -11.47 26.90 -37.49
C THR A 25 -10.98 25.97 -36.38
N PHE A 26 -11.29 26.29 -35.12
CA PHE A 26 -11.05 25.43 -33.96
C PHE A 26 -12.41 25.00 -33.36
N LEU A 27 -12.61 23.71 -33.11
CA LEU A 27 -13.72 23.20 -32.30
C LEU A 27 -13.17 22.88 -30.89
N PHE A 28 -13.79 23.41 -29.83
CA PHE A 28 -13.34 23.27 -28.44
C PHE A 28 -14.43 22.69 -27.55
N ARG A 29 -14.33 21.42 -27.12
CA ARG A 29 -15.36 20.72 -26.32
C ARG A 29 -15.18 20.82 -24.81
N ALA A 30 -16.28 21.09 -24.08
CA ALA A 30 -16.34 21.02 -22.62
C ALA A 30 -16.62 19.56 -22.15
N ALA A 31 -16.06 19.19 -20.99
CA ALA A 31 -16.08 17.81 -20.47
C ALA A 31 -17.49 17.29 -20.11
N GLY A 32 -17.79 16.02 -20.44
CA GLY A 32 -18.83 15.23 -19.76
C GLY A 32 -20.08 14.73 -20.53
N THR A 33 -20.07 14.55 -21.86
CA THR A 33 -21.23 13.95 -22.58
C THR A 33 -20.88 12.70 -23.41
N GLU A 34 -21.74 11.67 -23.34
CA GLU A 34 -21.64 10.33 -23.97
C GLU A 34 -21.55 10.35 -25.53
N PRO A 35 -21.08 9.26 -26.17
CA PRO A 35 -20.71 9.24 -27.59
C PRO A 35 -21.91 8.90 -28.48
N ALA A 36 -22.73 9.89 -28.80
CA ALA A 36 -23.72 9.72 -29.87
C ALA A 36 -23.94 11.05 -30.59
N SER A 37 -23.47 11.11 -31.84
CA SER A 37 -23.53 12.24 -32.78
C SER A 37 -22.65 13.44 -32.41
N ALA A 38 -21.80 13.86 -33.36
CA ALA A 38 -21.01 15.07 -33.27
C ALA A 38 -21.94 16.28 -33.18
N GLU A 39 -22.24 16.73 -31.96
CA GLU A 39 -22.99 17.95 -31.71
C GLU A 39 -22.02 19.13 -31.74
N ILE A 40 -22.20 20.00 -32.73
CA ILE A 40 -21.51 21.28 -32.84
C ILE A 40 -21.75 22.04 -31.54
N ILE A 41 -20.67 22.41 -30.88
CA ILE A 41 -20.72 23.18 -29.65
C ILE A 41 -21.35 24.53 -29.98
N PRO A 42 -22.45 24.91 -29.32
CA PRO A 42 -22.98 26.25 -29.45
C PRO A 42 -21.94 27.23 -28.88
N GLY A 43 -21.18 27.89 -29.76
CA GLY A 43 -20.14 28.86 -29.37
C GLY A 43 -18.71 28.53 -29.78
N GLY A 44 -18.46 27.55 -30.65
CA GLY A 44 -17.13 27.34 -31.28
C GLY A 44 -16.70 28.55 -32.12
N GLY A 45 -16.10 29.54 -31.48
CA GLY A 45 -15.52 30.71 -32.13
C GLY A 45 -14.06 30.48 -32.50
N THR A 46 -13.65 30.95 -33.68
CA THR A 46 -12.25 31.10 -34.06
C THR A 46 -11.53 31.98 -33.01
N LEU A 47 -10.28 31.65 -32.65
CA LEU A 47 -9.46 32.55 -31.83
C LEU A 47 -9.33 33.90 -32.54
N ASP A 48 -9.95 34.94 -32.00
CA ASP A 48 -10.00 36.28 -32.60
C ASP A 48 -8.76 37.11 -32.24
N LEU A 49 -7.59 36.55 -32.46
CA LEU A 49 -6.31 37.20 -32.15
C LEU A 49 -6.05 38.43 -33.04
N ALA A 50 -6.57 38.41 -34.27
CA ALA A 50 -6.41 39.51 -35.22
C ALA A 50 -7.10 40.79 -34.70
N THR A 51 -8.37 40.69 -34.31
CA THR A 51 -9.13 41.86 -33.84
C THR A 51 -8.77 42.23 -32.40
N ARG A 52 -8.46 41.25 -31.55
CA ARG A 52 -8.22 41.48 -30.12
C ARG A 52 -6.79 41.87 -29.77
N LEU A 53 -5.80 41.36 -30.51
CA LEU A 53 -4.37 41.56 -30.23
C LEU A 53 -3.57 42.08 -31.43
N GLY A 54 -4.21 42.38 -32.56
CA GLY A 54 -3.52 42.90 -33.75
C GLY A 54 -2.66 41.85 -34.46
N ALA A 55 -3.01 40.57 -34.33
CA ALA A 55 -2.29 39.47 -34.96
C ALA A 55 -2.44 39.44 -36.48
N ILE A 56 -1.42 38.96 -37.19
CA ILE A 56 -1.55 38.53 -38.58
C ILE A 56 -2.48 37.32 -38.61
N ALA A 57 -3.50 37.37 -39.46
CA ALA A 57 -4.47 36.29 -39.60
C ALA A 57 -3.77 34.95 -39.90
N GLY A 58 -4.13 33.90 -39.17
CA GLY A 58 -3.57 32.55 -39.34
C GLY A 58 -2.23 32.29 -38.64
N THR A 59 -1.68 33.26 -37.89
CA THR A 59 -0.43 33.07 -37.13
C THR A 59 -0.64 32.63 -35.68
N GLY A 60 -1.90 32.51 -35.25
CA GLY A 60 -2.24 32.07 -33.90
C GLY A 60 -2.09 30.58 -33.73
N HIS A 61 -1.30 30.16 -32.74
CA HIS A 61 -1.07 28.77 -32.35
C HIS A 61 -1.43 28.61 -30.88
N ALA A 62 -2.36 27.71 -30.56
CA ALA A 62 -2.65 27.32 -29.18
C ALA A 62 -1.72 26.18 -28.78
N GLU A 63 -1.12 26.29 -27.59
CA GLU A 63 -0.13 25.34 -27.07
C GLU A 63 -0.64 24.63 -25.81
N GLY A 64 -1.43 25.32 -24.96
CA GLY A 64 -1.93 24.75 -23.71
C GLY A 64 -3.34 25.23 -23.35
N ILE A 65 -4.06 24.41 -22.59
CA ILE A 65 -5.39 24.70 -22.07
C ILE A 65 -5.55 24.12 -20.66
N ASN A 66 -6.13 24.88 -19.73
CA ASN A 66 -6.43 24.36 -18.39
C ASN A 66 -7.89 23.94 -18.22
N SER A 67 -8.21 23.38 -17.05
CA SER A 67 -9.56 22.93 -16.69
C SER A 67 -10.62 24.03 -16.63
N LYS A 68 -10.23 25.32 -16.64
CA LYS A 68 -11.14 26.47 -16.72
C LYS A 68 -11.42 26.89 -18.17
N GLY A 69 -10.82 26.22 -19.15
CA GLY A 69 -10.90 26.60 -20.57
C GLY A 69 -10.04 27.82 -20.90
N GLU A 70 -9.08 28.17 -20.06
CA GLU A 70 -8.11 29.22 -20.36
C GLU A 70 -7.07 28.66 -21.32
N ILE A 71 -6.83 29.36 -22.42
CA ILE A 71 -5.96 28.89 -23.52
C ILE A 71 -4.73 29.77 -23.61
N VAL A 72 -3.56 29.16 -23.70
CA VAL A 72 -2.30 29.85 -23.96
C VAL A 72 -1.70 29.44 -25.30
N GLY A 73 -0.84 30.29 -25.84
CA GLY A 73 -0.15 30.01 -27.08
C GLY A 73 0.69 31.17 -27.59
N SER A 74 0.90 31.23 -28.91
CA SER A 74 1.65 32.29 -29.57
C SER A 74 0.91 32.87 -30.79
N TYR A 75 1.28 34.09 -31.19
CA TYR A 75 0.82 34.76 -32.40
C TYR A 75 1.87 35.73 -32.93
N ASN A 76 1.80 36.10 -34.22
CA ASN A 76 2.65 37.14 -34.79
C ASN A 76 1.87 38.47 -34.91
N ASP A 77 2.46 39.57 -34.44
CA ASP A 77 1.90 40.90 -34.62
C ASP A 77 2.01 41.39 -36.09
N ALA A 78 1.43 42.55 -36.39
CA ALA A 78 1.42 43.14 -37.73
C ALA A 78 2.81 43.39 -38.35
N VAL A 79 3.89 43.39 -37.57
CA VAL A 79 5.27 43.53 -38.06
C VAL A 79 6.05 42.21 -38.03
N GLY A 80 5.39 41.09 -37.72
CA GLY A 80 5.95 39.74 -37.74
C GLY A 80 6.63 39.30 -36.45
N ARG A 81 6.51 40.07 -35.34
CA ARG A 81 7.07 39.68 -34.04
C ARG A 81 6.17 38.69 -33.33
N GLN A 82 6.75 37.62 -32.80
CA GLN A 82 6.00 36.58 -32.08
C GLN A 82 5.81 36.95 -30.60
N TYR A 83 4.57 36.87 -30.12
CA TYR A 83 4.21 37.05 -28.71
C TYR A 83 3.39 35.89 -28.19
N GLY A 84 3.47 35.67 -26.88
CA GLY A 84 2.57 34.77 -26.19
C GLY A 84 1.19 35.41 -26.02
N PHE A 85 0.15 34.59 -25.90
CA PHE A 85 -1.17 35.06 -25.47
C PHE A 85 -1.76 34.16 -24.38
N LEU A 86 -2.71 34.74 -23.63
CA LEU A 86 -3.65 34.04 -22.76
C LEU A 86 -5.07 34.48 -23.11
N LYS A 87 -5.96 33.52 -23.38
CA LYS A 87 -7.39 33.73 -23.50
C LYS A 87 -8.07 33.23 -22.23
N SER A 88 -8.85 34.09 -21.57
CA SER A 88 -9.68 33.73 -20.41
C SER A 88 -11.09 34.27 -20.64
N GLY A 89 -12.05 33.35 -20.84
CA GLY A 89 -13.38 33.70 -21.36
C GLY A 89 -13.29 34.41 -22.73
N GLU A 90 -13.94 35.56 -22.85
CA GLU A 90 -13.89 36.43 -24.05
C GLU A 90 -12.69 37.40 -24.08
N THR A 91 -11.85 37.36 -23.05
CA THR A 91 -10.74 38.32 -22.87
C THR A 91 -9.43 37.72 -23.37
N TYR A 92 -8.61 38.55 -24.03
CA TYR A 92 -7.30 38.18 -24.55
C TYR A 92 -6.23 39.06 -23.92
N PHE A 93 -5.17 38.44 -23.44
CA PHE A 93 -4.00 39.08 -22.85
C PHE A 93 -2.78 38.73 -23.67
N GLN A 94 -2.02 39.73 -24.11
CA GLN A 94 -0.68 39.51 -24.63
C GLN A 94 0.26 39.18 -23.46
N ILE A 95 0.98 38.06 -23.56
CA ILE A 95 2.03 37.67 -22.62
C ILE A 95 3.37 38.18 -23.16
N ASN A 96 3.89 39.19 -22.48
CA ASN A 96 5.22 39.74 -22.74
C ASN A 96 5.84 40.14 -21.37
N PRO A 97 6.84 39.39 -20.86
CA PRO A 97 7.49 39.66 -19.58
C PRO A 97 8.15 41.03 -19.46
N PHE A 98 8.27 41.75 -20.57
CA PHE A 98 8.98 43.02 -20.68
C PHE A 98 8.04 44.21 -20.96
N LYS A 99 6.73 43.96 -21.05
CA LYS A 99 5.72 44.98 -21.32
C LYS A 99 5.74 46.08 -20.26
N GLY A 100 5.98 47.32 -20.68
CA GLY A 100 6.01 48.49 -19.79
C GLY A 100 7.29 48.65 -18.95
N GLN A 101 8.27 47.75 -19.12
CA GLN A 101 9.60 47.84 -18.49
C GLN A 101 10.59 48.68 -19.31
N GLY A 102 10.15 49.28 -20.43
CA GLY A 102 11.02 49.96 -21.39
C GLY A 102 11.89 49.02 -22.22
N ILE A 103 11.52 47.72 -22.31
CA ILE A 103 12.23 46.67 -23.05
C ILE A 103 11.28 46.10 -24.15
N ASP A 104 10.38 46.95 -24.66
CA ASP A 104 9.45 46.61 -25.73
C ASP A 104 10.04 46.97 -27.10
N GLY A 105 10.83 46.07 -27.70
CA GLY A 105 11.37 46.23 -29.07
C GLY A 105 12.85 45.87 -29.23
N GLU A 106 13.32 45.81 -30.49
CA GLU A 106 14.64 45.28 -30.89
C GLU A 106 15.88 46.03 -30.35
N ASN A 107 15.73 47.16 -29.67
CA ASN A 107 16.85 48.08 -29.41
C ASN A 107 16.89 48.67 -27.98
N LEU A 108 16.56 47.90 -26.95
CA LEU A 108 16.66 48.38 -25.56
C LEU A 108 17.38 47.40 -24.63
N VAL A 109 18.22 48.00 -23.78
CA VAL A 109 19.21 47.39 -22.89
C VAL A 109 18.63 47.22 -21.49
N GLY A 110 18.42 45.98 -21.04
CA GLY A 110 18.17 45.65 -19.64
C GLY A 110 19.42 45.06 -18.99
N LEU A 111 19.57 45.16 -17.67
CA LEU A 111 20.57 44.40 -16.92
C LEU A 111 19.88 43.20 -16.25
N THR A 112 20.42 41.99 -16.40
CA THR A 112 20.05 40.85 -15.57
C THR A 112 20.42 41.10 -14.10
N ALA A 113 19.88 40.31 -13.16
CA ALA A 113 20.21 40.41 -11.73
C ALA A 113 21.71 40.16 -11.43
N ASP A 114 22.45 39.52 -12.34
CA ASP A 114 23.90 39.32 -12.32
C ASP A 114 24.68 40.35 -13.16
N GLY A 115 24.04 41.42 -13.63
CA GLY A 115 24.69 42.58 -14.25
C GLY A 115 25.05 42.44 -15.74
N ARG A 116 24.50 41.46 -16.45
CA ARG A 116 24.75 41.22 -17.88
C ARG A 116 23.74 41.95 -18.77
N GLN A 117 24.16 42.33 -19.99
CA GLN A 117 23.36 43.17 -20.88
C GLN A 117 22.36 42.33 -21.69
N VAL A 118 21.06 42.51 -21.46
CA VAL A 118 19.98 41.95 -22.28
C VAL A 118 19.63 42.94 -23.39
N LEU A 119 19.84 42.55 -24.64
CA LEU A 119 19.55 43.29 -25.86
C LEU A 119 18.28 42.73 -26.52
N GLY A 120 17.13 43.28 -26.16
CA GLY A 120 15.84 42.99 -26.78
C GLY A 120 15.29 41.57 -26.56
N VAL A 121 13.97 41.46 -26.64
CA VAL A 121 13.27 40.18 -26.80
C VAL A 121 12.89 40.04 -28.26
N LEU A 122 13.32 38.93 -28.85
CA LEU A 122 13.06 38.61 -30.25
C LEU A 122 11.69 37.92 -30.40
N THR A 123 11.36 37.02 -29.47
CA THR A 123 10.09 36.29 -29.46
C THR A 123 9.66 35.94 -28.04
N THR A 124 8.35 35.79 -27.85
CA THR A 124 7.75 35.20 -26.63
C THR A 124 6.71 34.17 -27.05
N SER A 125 6.64 33.06 -26.32
CA SER A 125 5.60 32.03 -26.48
C SER A 125 5.15 31.56 -25.10
N ALA A 126 3.84 31.44 -24.90
CA ALA A 126 3.28 30.74 -23.75
C ALA A 126 3.03 29.29 -24.15
N VAL A 127 3.57 28.34 -23.40
CA VAL A 127 3.63 26.92 -23.83
C VAL A 127 2.67 26.03 -23.04
N ASP A 128 2.41 26.33 -21.77
CA ASP A 128 1.48 25.54 -20.97
C ASP A 128 0.87 26.38 -19.83
N ILE A 129 -0.28 25.95 -19.32
CA ILE A 129 -1.05 26.62 -18.26
C ILE A 129 -1.62 25.61 -17.26
N SER A 130 -1.25 25.78 -16.00
CA SER A 130 -1.75 24.97 -14.89
C SER A 130 -3.20 25.27 -14.53
N SER A 131 -3.85 24.35 -13.80
CA SER A 131 -5.25 24.48 -13.37
C SER A 131 -5.52 25.72 -12.50
N ASN A 132 -4.52 26.19 -11.76
CA ASN A 132 -4.60 27.37 -10.92
C ASN A 132 -4.18 28.68 -11.64
N GLY A 133 -4.00 28.62 -12.96
CA GLY A 133 -3.77 29.78 -13.82
C GLY A 133 -2.32 30.27 -13.89
N VAL A 134 -1.34 29.48 -13.42
CA VAL A 134 0.08 29.79 -13.67
C VAL A 134 0.41 29.34 -15.09
N VAL A 135 0.88 30.27 -15.91
CA VAL A 135 1.38 30.02 -17.26
C VAL A 135 2.89 29.82 -17.21
N VAL A 136 3.42 28.84 -17.95
CA VAL A 136 4.84 28.75 -18.28
C VAL A 136 5.04 29.12 -19.75
N GLY A 137 6.15 29.78 -20.04
CA GLY A 137 6.47 30.22 -21.39
C GLY A 137 7.97 30.35 -21.62
N ASN A 138 8.32 30.53 -22.90
CA ASN A 138 9.69 30.71 -23.36
C ASN A 138 9.83 32.06 -24.07
N TYR A 139 11.04 32.61 -24.04
CA TYR A 139 11.39 33.81 -24.79
C TYR A 139 12.81 33.72 -25.30
N VAL A 140 13.05 34.38 -26.42
CA VAL A 140 14.39 34.50 -27.01
C VAL A 140 14.90 35.92 -26.77
N SER A 141 16.11 36.04 -26.24
CA SER A 141 16.76 37.33 -25.98
C SER A 141 18.22 37.30 -26.41
N LYS A 142 18.81 38.47 -26.71
CA LYS A 142 20.27 38.55 -26.89
C LYS A 142 20.94 38.88 -25.55
N LEU A 143 21.85 38.04 -25.07
CA LEU A 143 22.68 38.29 -23.90
C LEU A 143 24.12 38.47 -24.37
N ASP A 144 24.72 39.63 -24.11
CA ASP A 144 26.12 39.94 -24.50
C ASP A 144 26.43 39.70 -26.00
N GLY A 145 25.43 39.82 -26.86
CA GLY A 145 25.54 39.63 -28.32
C GLY A 145 25.20 38.23 -28.83
N GLU A 146 24.97 37.26 -27.94
CA GLU A 146 24.52 35.90 -28.30
C GLU A 146 23.03 35.71 -28.05
N THR A 147 22.36 34.98 -28.94
CA THR A 147 20.93 34.68 -28.83
C THR A 147 20.72 33.49 -27.91
N HIS A 148 19.93 33.66 -26.85
CA HIS A 148 19.60 32.60 -25.89
C HIS A 148 18.09 32.43 -25.72
N GLU A 149 17.67 31.18 -25.56
CA GLU A 149 16.32 30.82 -25.15
C GLU A 149 16.24 30.72 -23.63
N ARG A 150 15.18 31.27 -23.06
CA ARG A 150 14.93 31.35 -21.62
C ARG A 150 13.48 31.06 -21.33
N SER A 151 13.18 30.71 -20.08
CA SER A 151 11.81 30.43 -19.63
C SER A 151 11.36 31.37 -18.52
N PHE A 152 10.05 31.53 -18.41
CA PHE A 152 9.38 32.29 -17.37
C PHE A 152 8.10 31.61 -16.90
N THR A 153 7.66 31.94 -15.70
CA THR A 153 6.25 31.81 -15.31
C THR A 153 5.54 33.16 -15.27
N TYR A 154 4.25 33.12 -15.54
CA TYR A 154 3.35 34.26 -15.52
C TYR A 154 2.09 33.93 -14.72
N LYS A 155 1.71 34.82 -13.81
CA LYS A 155 0.42 34.77 -13.10
C LYS A 155 -0.03 36.18 -12.72
N ASP A 156 -1.27 36.53 -13.04
CA ASP A 156 -1.91 37.78 -12.61
C ASP A 156 -1.06 39.05 -12.86
N GLY A 157 -0.40 39.13 -14.01
CA GLY A 157 0.46 40.27 -14.37
C GLY A 157 1.91 40.17 -13.88
N ALA A 158 2.22 39.23 -12.99
CA ALA A 158 3.56 39.02 -12.44
C ALA A 158 4.34 37.97 -13.25
N TYR A 159 5.59 38.28 -13.56
CA TYR A 159 6.52 37.40 -14.28
C TYR A 159 7.67 36.96 -13.37
N LYS A 160 8.07 35.70 -13.48
CA LYS A 160 9.27 35.13 -12.81
C LYS A 160 10.13 34.45 -13.86
N ILE A 161 11.28 35.06 -14.18
CA ILE A 161 12.26 34.49 -15.11
C ILE A 161 13.07 33.41 -14.39
N PHE A 162 13.31 32.29 -15.06
CA PHE A 162 14.06 31.18 -14.49
C PHE A 162 15.55 31.25 -14.80
N LYS A 163 16.34 30.76 -13.85
CA LYS A 163 17.75 30.45 -14.01
C LYS A 163 17.96 29.00 -13.64
N ILE A 164 18.72 28.29 -14.48
CA ILE A 164 19.33 27.00 -14.16
C ILE A 164 20.82 27.25 -14.21
N ASP A 165 21.53 26.92 -13.14
CA ASP A 165 22.96 27.19 -13.04
C ASP A 165 23.73 26.42 -14.12
N GLY A 166 24.57 27.15 -14.87
CA GLY A 166 25.33 26.59 -15.99
C GLY A 166 24.55 26.42 -17.29
N ALA A 167 23.23 26.69 -17.32
CA ALA A 167 22.43 26.58 -18.54
C ALA A 167 22.57 27.81 -19.45
N ALA A 168 23.05 27.56 -20.67
CA ALA A 168 23.06 28.53 -21.76
C ALA A 168 21.63 28.82 -22.24
N ASP A 169 20.85 27.77 -22.48
CA ASP A 169 19.47 27.83 -22.96
C ASP A 169 18.55 27.02 -22.05
N ILE A 170 17.31 27.49 -21.89
CA ILE A 170 16.27 26.83 -21.11
C ILE A 170 14.97 26.90 -21.92
N HIS A 171 14.43 25.72 -22.24
CA HIS A 171 13.17 25.55 -22.94
C HIS A 171 12.23 24.73 -22.06
N SER A 172 11.21 25.38 -21.50
CA SER A 172 10.18 24.71 -20.70
C SER A 172 9.08 24.18 -21.62
N THR A 173 8.47 23.05 -21.25
CA THR A 173 7.40 22.39 -22.01
C THR A 173 6.13 22.18 -21.19
N GLY A 174 6.21 22.11 -19.86
CA GLY A 174 5.02 21.88 -19.02
C GLY A 174 5.10 22.48 -17.63
N ILE A 175 3.94 22.69 -17.01
CA ILE A 175 3.80 23.20 -15.64
C ILE A 175 2.61 22.56 -14.91
N ASN A 176 2.79 22.26 -13.62
CA ASN A 176 1.69 21.82 -12.76
C ASN A 176 1.20 22.92 -11.80
N SER A 177 0.12 22.64 -11.09
CA SER A 177 -0.54 23.59 -10.17
C SER A 177 0.33 23.94 -8.95
N PHE A 178 1.38 23.16 -8.67
CA PHE A 178 2.37 23.45 -7.63
C PHE A 178 3.51 24.35 -8.13
N GLY A 179 3.47 24.81 -9.38
CA GLY A 179 4.50 25.64 -9.99
C GLY A 179 5.77 24.87 -10.35
N GLN A 180 5.71 23.53 -10.35
CA GLN A 180 6.80 22.71 -10.86
C GLN A 180 6.78 22.77 -12.39
N THR A 181 7.95 22.98 -12.99
CA THR A 181 8.13 23.14 -14.44
C THR A 181 9.07 22.09 -14.98
N VAL A 182 8.78 21.57 -16.17
CA VAL A 182 9.62 20.60 -16.87
C VAL A 182 10.07 21.14 -18.22
N GLY A 183 11.17 20.61 -18.73
CA GLY A 183 11.71 21.01 -20.02
C GLY A 183 13.11 20.50 -20.28
N VAL A 184 13.82 21.18 -21.17
CA VAL A 184 15.20 20.89 -21.56
C VAL A 184 16.09 22.11 -21.31
N ALA A 185 17.27 21.89 -20.74
CA ALA A 185 18.29 22.91 -20.51
C ALA A 185 19.60 22.53 -21.21
N THR A 186 20.22 23.49 -21.89
CA THR A 186 21.53 23.30 -22.53
C THR A 186 22.64 23.66 -21.56
N ILE A 187 23.31 22.66 -20.99
CA ILE A 187 24.41 22.84 -20.02
C ILE A 187 25.70 22.34 -20.66
N ALA A 188 26.72 23.20 -20.70
CA ALA A 188 28.02 22.89 -21.33
C ALA A 188 27.91 22.32 -22.76
N GLY A 189 26.91 22.77 -23.53
CA GLY A 189 26.66 22.34 -24.91
C GLY A 189 25.89 21.03 -25.07
N LYS A 190 25.39 20.43 -23.98
CA LYS A 190 24.54 19.23 -24.01
C LYS A 190 23.12 19.55 -23.53
N GLU A 191 22.12 18.95 -24.16
CA GLU A 191 20.72 18.99 -23.71
C GLU A 191 20.50 18.06 -22.50
N HIS A 192 19.89 18.60 -21.45
CA HIS A 192 19.50 17.87 -20.24
C HIS A 192 18.01 18.11 -19.97
N ALA A 193 17.22 17.04 -19.85
CA ALA A 193 15.86 17.18 -19.36
C ALA A 193 15.88 17.58 -17.88
N PHE A 194 14.92 18.38 -17.44
CA PHE A 194 14.85 18.83 -16.06
C PHE A 194 13.43 18.80 -15.49
N VAL A 195 13.36 18.66 -14.17
CA VAL A 195 12.23 19.07 -13.34
C VAL A 195 12.73 20.16 -12.40
N ARG A 196 12.03 21.28 -12.37
CA ARG A 196 12.33 22.41 -11.48
C ARG A 196 11.13 22.65 -10.56
N ASP A 197 11.34 22.75 -9.27
CA ASP A 197 10.27 23.09 -8.32
C ASP A 197 10.03 24.62 -8.22
N ASP A 198 9.00 25.05 -7.50
CA ASP A 198 8.70 26.49 -7.38
C ASP A 198 9.76 27.25 -6.55
N SER A 199 10.48 26.57 -5.65
CA SER A 199 11.62 27.15 -4.94
C SER A 199 12.80 27.44 -5.88
N GLY A 200 12.87 26.71 -7.00
CA GLY A 200 13.91 26.78 -8.01
C GLY A 200 14.96 25.69 -7.92
N ALA A 201 14.77 24.68 -7.08
CA ALA A 201 15.61 23.50 -7.10
C ALA A 201 15.39 22.73 -8.41
N VAL A 202 16.48 22.24 -9.00
CA VAL A 202 16.49 21.57 -10.31
C VAL A 202 16.97 20.13 -10.15
N ARG A 203 16.26 19.20 -10.78
CA ARG A 203 16.66 17.80 -10.91
C ARG A 203 16.76 17.45 -12.39
N LEU A 204 17.93 17.00 -12.82
CA LEU A 204 18.16 16.56 -14.20
C LEU A 204 17.65 15.12 -14.40
N ILE A 205 17.17 14.84 -15.61
CA ILE A 205 16.74 13.52 -16.08
C ILE A 205 17.66 13.12 -17.24
N ASP A 206 18.80 12.53 -16.93
CA ASP A 206 19.82 12.18 -17.93
C ASP A 206 19.84 10.68 -18.29
N THR A 207 19.03 9.88 -17.60
CA THR A 207 19.03 8.41 -17.72
C THR A 207 17.61 7.87 -17.70
N ILE A 208 17.38 6.83 -18.50
CA ILE A 208 16.18 5.99 -18.46
C ILE A 208 16.60 4.64 -17.85
N SER A 209 15.96 4.19 -16.78
CA SER A 209 16.42 3.06 -15.95
C SER A 209 16.50 1.73 -16.70
N ASP A 210 15.66 1.54 -17.70
CA ASP A 210 15.58 0.33 -18.53
C ASP A 210 16.13 0.53 -19.95
N SER A 211 16.78 1.67 -20.23
CA SER A 211 17.42 1.92 -21.52
C SER A 211 18.83 2.47 -21.36
N ILE A 212 19.81 1.74 -21.90
CA ILE A 212 21.19 2.22 -21.98
C ILE A 212 21.33 3.17 -23.18
N ASN A 213 22.02 4.30 -22.98
CA ASN A 213 22.35 5.28 -24.03
C ASN A 213 21.17 6.06 -24.63
N ALA A 214 20.21 6.52 -23.80
CA ALA A 214 19.28 7.55 -24.24
C ALA A 214 20.07 8.81 -24.69
N THR A 215 19.88 9.24 -25.93
CA THR A 215 20.67 10.34 -26.53
C THR A 215 19.99 11.70 -26.44
N LYS A 216 18.66 11.71 -26.32
CA LYS A 216 17.84 12.91 -26.13
C LYS A 216 16.62 12.54 -25.30
N ILE A 217 16.35 13.26 -24.21
CA ILE A 217 15.18 13.07 -23.34
C ILE A 217 14.37 14.35 -23.40
N THR A 218 13.09 14.26 -23.78
CA THR A 218 12.23 15.43 -24.00
C THR A 218 10.95 15.30 -23.17
N PRO A 219 10.89 15.94 -21.99
CA PRO A 219 9.64 16.08 -21.23
C PRO A 219 8.61 16.85 -22.05
N GLN A 220 7.35 16.43 -21.98
CA GLN A 220 6.23 17.07 -22.68
C GLN A 220 5.13 17.55 -21.73
N GLY A 221 4.93 16.86 -20.60
CA GLY A 221 3.93 17.27 -19.61
C GLY A 221 4.29 16.84 -18.19
N ILE A 222 3.68 17.51 -17.21
CA ILE A 222 3.79 17.19 -15.79
C ILE A 222 2.41 17.35 -15.13
N ASN A 223 2.04 16.39 -14.28
CA ASN A 223 0.80 16.46 -13.51
C ASN A 223 1.03 16.94 -12.06
N ASP A 224 -0.05 17.15 -11.31
CA ASP A 224 -0.01 17.61 -9.92
C ASP A 224 0.56 16.57 -8.95
N LEU A 225 0.68 15.30 -9.36
CA LEU A 225 1.42 14.28 -8.59
C LEU A 225 2.93 14.41 -8.78
N GLY A 226 3.40 15.25 -9.70
CA GLY A 226 4.81 15.38 -10.06
C GLY A 226 5.32 14.26 -10.98
N GLN A 227 4.40 13.53 -11.63
CA GLN A 227 4.75 12.59 -12.70
C GLN A 227 4.99 13.39 -13.98
N VAL A 228 6.09 13.07 -14.66
CA VAL A 228 6.50 13.74 -15.89
C VAL A 228 6.42 12.74 -17.02
N ALA A 229 5.80 13.12 -18.13
CA ALA A 229 5.68 12.30 -19.32
C ALA A 229 6.38 12.94 -20.52
N GLY A 230 6.91 12.12 -21.42
CA GLY A 230 7.58 12.59 -22.62
C GLY A 230 8.09 11.45 -23.48
N TYR A 231 9.10 11.72 -24.30
CA TYR A 231 9.77 10.71 -25.11
C TYR A 231 11.29 10.89 -25.12
N TYR A 232 12.00 9.82 -25.44
CA TYR A 232 13.45 9.82 -25.60
C TYR A 232 13.89 9.07 -26.86
N VAL A 233 15.08 9.43 -27.37
CA VAL A 233 15.71 8.73 -28.49
C VAL A 233 16.62 7.63 -27.94
N GLY A 234 16.25 6.38 -28.22
CA GLY A 234 17.00 5.18 -27.81
C GLY A 234 18.27 4.95 -28.61
N ALA A 235 19.07 3.97 -28.18
CA ALA A 235 20.28 3.55 -28.90
C ALA A 235 19.99 2.96 -30.30
N ASP A 236 18.76 2.52 -30.54
CA ASP A 236 18.27 2.06 -31.84
C ASP A 236 17.85 3.21 -32.77
N GLY A 237 17.96 4.46 -32.31
CA GLY A 237 17.62 5.67 -33.06
C GLY A 237 16.13 5.97 -33.12
N LYS A 238 15.30 5.27 -32.34
CA LYS A 238 13.84 5.44 -32.33
C LYS A 238 13.37 6.24 -31.13
N ASP A 239 12.17 6.80 -31.27
CA ASP A 239 11.46 7.44 -30.17
C ASP A 239 10.72 6.42 -29.30
N HIS A 240 10.94 6.54 -28.01
CA HIS A 240 10.33 5.75 -26.95
C HIS A 240 9.60 6.67 -25.98
N GLY A 241 8.42 6.27 -25.51
CA GLY A 241 7.74 7.00 -24.45
C GLY A 241 8.51 6.84 -23.14
N PHE A 242 8.43 7.82 -22.24
CA PHE A 242 8.86 7.63 -20.86
C PHE A 242 7.94 8.31 -19.87
N ILE A 243 7.93 7.76 -18.66
CA ILE A 243 7.42 8.41 -17.45
C ILE A 243 8.57 8.59 -16.47
N TYR A 244 8.58 9.70 -15.75
CA TYR A 244 9.47 9.98 -14.64
C TYR A 244 8.68 10.29 -13.39
N PHE A 245 9.04 9.61 -12.30
CA PHE A 245 8.44 9.81 -10.99
C PHE A 245 9.38 9.33 -9.88
N GLY A 246 9.32 9.95 -8.70
CA GLY A 246 9.97 9.46 -7.47
C GLY A 246 11.51 9.35 -7.49
N GLY A 247 12.19 9.70 -8.59
CA GLY A 247 13.63 9.44 -8.67
C GLY A 247 14.11 9.17 -10.07
N SER A 248 13.28 8.48 -10.84
CA SER A 248 13.73 7.66 -11.95
C SER A 248 12.79 7.82 -13.13
N ALA A 249 13.34 7.70 -14.34
CA ALA A 249 12.59 7.64 -15.58
C ALA A 249 12.58 6.21 -16.13
N LYS A 250 11.47 5.77 -16.71
CA LYS A 250 11.28 4.43 -17.27
C LYS A 250 10.56 4.51 -18.62
N SER A 251 10.91 3.61 -19.54
CA SER A 251 10.25 3.51 -20.84
C SER A 251 8.77 3.12 -20.73
N ILE A 252 7.95 3.64 -21.64
CA ILE A 252 6.57 3.23 -21.90
C ILE A 252 6.42 3.04 -23.41
N GLU A 253 5.98 1.85 -23.81
CA GLU A 253 5.76 1.51 -25.21
C GLU A 253 4.28 1.23 -25.50
N PHE A 254 3.80 1.75 -26.62
CA PHE A 254 2.54 1.28 -27.16
C PHE A 254 2.75 -0.15 -27.74
N PRO A 255 1.85 -1.12 -27.46
CA PRO A 255 2.05 -2.50 -27.89
C PRO A 255 2.29 -2.65 -29.40
N ASN A 256 3.37 -3.34 -29.78
CA ASN A 256 3.80 -3.58 -31.17
C ASN A 256 4.11 -2.30 -31.98
N ALA A 257 4.31 -1.17 -31.32
CA ALA A 257 4.75 0.05 -31.98
C ALA A 257 6.21 -0.05 -32.46
N TYR A 258 6.48 0.62 -33.57
CA TYR A 258 7.81 0.94 -34.07
C TYR A 258 8.43 2.11 -33.28
N GLU A 259 7.63 3.13 -32.95
CA GLU A 259 7.99 4.28 -32.13
C GLU A 259 6.81 4.67 -31.24
N THR A 260 7.09 5.14 -30.03
CA THR A 260 6.09 5.66 -29.09
C THR A 260 6.49 7.08 -28.66
N ARG A 261 5.58 8.05 -28.77
CA ARG A 261 5.75 9.40 -28.22
C ARG A 261 4.58 9.73 -27.30
N ILE A 262 4.88 10.26 -26.11
CA ILE A 262 3.88 10.79 -25.18
C ILE A 262 3.98 12.32 -25.18
N TYR A 263 2.85 13.00 -25.38
CA TYR A 263 2.76 14.46 -25.46
C TYR A 263 2.08 15.10 -24.24
N GLY A 264 1.34 14.33 -23.45
CA GLY A 264 0.65 14.86 -22.28
C GLY A 264 0.36 13.79 -21.24
N ILE A 265 0.19 14.25 -20.00
CA ILE A 265 -0.24 13.46 -18.86
C ILE A 265 -1.22 14.29 -18.04
N ASP A 266 -2.27 13.66 -17.53
CA ASP A 266 -3.22 14.33 -16.66
C ASP A 266 -3.04 14.00 -15.16
N ASN A 267 -3.86 14.60 -14.31
CA ASN A 267 -3.85 14.37 -12.86
C ASN A 267 -4.38 12.99 -12.44
N ALA A 268 -5.07 12.26 -13.31
CA ALA A 268 -5.46 10.86 -13.09
C ALA A 268 -4.33 9.89 -13.48
N GLY A 269 -3.30 10.39 -14.17
CA GLY A 269 -2.19 9.60 -14.70
C GLY A 269 -2.43 9.09 -16.11
N ASP A 270 -3.53 9.46 -16.77
CA ASP A 270 -3.75 9.10 -18.15
C ASP A 270 -2.80 9.87 -19.06
N VAL A 271 -2.24 9.18 -20.05
CA VAL A 271 -1.29 9.71 -21.02
C VAL A 271 -1.91 9.78 -22.40
N ALA A 272 -1.56 10.82 -23.15
CA ALA A 272 -1.93 11.00 -24.54
C ALA A 272 -0.67 11.07 -25.42
N GLY A 273 -0.69 10.37 -26.55
CA GLY A 273 0.50 10.20 -27.37
C GLY A 273 0.22 9.71 -28.78
N SER A 274 1.28 9.51 -29.55
CA SER A 274 1.23 8.88 -30.86
C SER A 274 2.19 7.72 -30.96
N TYR A 275 1.86 6.72 -31.78
CA TYR A 275 2.76 5.65 -32.15
C TYR A 275 2.83 5.46 -33.67
N HIS A 276 3.95 4.95 -34.15
CA HIS A 276 4.09 4.44 -35.51
C HIS A 276 4.00 2.92 -35.48
N ASP A 277 3.27 2.29 -36.40
CA ASP A 277 3.31 0.83 -36.54
C ASP A 277 4.50 0.37 -37.42
N SER A 278 4.76 -0.93 -37.44
CA SER A 278 5.87 -1.53 -38.22
C SER A 278 5.73 -1.41 -39.75
N SER A 279 4.58 -0.96 -40.26
CA SER A 279 4.36 -0.70 -41.69
C SER A 279 4.99 0.62 -42.16
N TYR A 280 5.47 1.45 -41.21
CA TYR A 280 6.23 2.69 -41.44
C TYR A 280 7.37 2.50 -42.46
N LEU A 281 8.02 1.33 -42.47
CA LEU A 281 9.17 1.04 -43.33
C LEU A 281 8.80 0.70 -44.80
N VAL A 282 7.54 0.40 -45.12
CA VAL A 282 7.19 -0.29 -46.39
C VAL A 282 6.48 0.61 -47.41
N LYS A 283 5.88 1.74 -47.01
CA LYS A 283 4.97 2.50 -47.91
C LYS A 283 5.19 4.01 -48.02
N ASN A 284 6.17 4.63 -47.33
CA ASN A 284 6.24 6.11 -47.19
C ASN A 284 4.86 6.74 -46.86
N SER A 285 4.01 5.97 -46.19
CA SER A 285 2.64 6.30 -45.86
C SER A 285 2.52 6.24 -44.35
N ILE A 286 2.16 7.38 -43.79
CA ILE A 286 2.25 7.78 -42.40
C ILE A 286 1.14 7.05 -41.63
N GLY A 287 1.44 5.86 -41.09
CA GLY A 287 0.61 5.22 -40.07
C GLY A 287 0.92 5.80 -38.70
N THR A 288 0.77 7.11 -38.52
CA THR A 288 0.85 7.71 -37.18
C THR A 288 -0.52 7.60 -36.55
N HIS A 289 -0.60 6.83 -35.47
CA HIS A 289 -1.83 6.58 -34.74
C HIS A 289 -1.75 7.29 -33.41
N ALA A 290 -2.80 7.97 -33.02
CA ALA A 290 -2.90 8.52 -31.69
C ALA A 290 -3.39 7.45 -30.72
N PHE A 291 -2.96 7.56 -29.46
CA PHE A 291 -3.44 6.72 -28.39
C PHE A 291 -3.70 7.56 -27.14
N THR A 292 -4.59 7.05 -26.31
CA THR A 292 -4.62 7.34 -24.89
C THR A 292 -4.47 6.05 -24.11
N GLY A 293 -3.78 6.13 -22.98
CA GLY A 293 -3.57 4.99 -22.09
C GLY A 293 -3.61 5.44 -20.65
N SER A 294 -4.15 4.61 -19.78
CA SER A 294 -4.09 4.86 -18.34
C SER A 294 -2.83 4.21 -17.78
N ILE A 295 -2.14 4.86 -16.83
CA ILE A 295 -1.15 4.20 -15.97
C ILE A 295 -1.84 3.32 -14.91
N ALA A 296 -2.81 2.51 -15.36
CA ALA A 296 -3.93 1.97 -14.60
C ALA A 296 -3.55 1.63 -13.15
N ASN A 297 -4.34 2.17 -12.21
CA ASN A 297 -4.12 1.91 -10.80
C ASN A 297 -4.17 0.39 -10.51
N PRO A 298 -3.39 -0.09 -9.52
CA PRO A 298 -3.54 -1.44 -9.01
C PRO A 298 -4.99 -1.72 -8.61
N ILE A 299 -5.46 -2.94 -8.88
CA ILE A 299 -6.71 -3.45 -8.33
C ILE A 299 -6.35 -4.16 -7.04
N THR A 300 -6.80 -3.60 -5.92
CA THR A 300 -6.46 -4.09 -4.58
C THR A 300 -7.62 -4.82 -3.92
N VAL A 301 -7.31 -5.83 -3.13
CA VAL A 301 -8.26 -6.59 -2.32
C VAL A 301 -8.03 -6.31 -0.84
N ALA A 302 -9.12 -6.22 -0.07
CA ALA A 302 -9.05 -6.04 1.37
C ALA A 302 -8.58 -7.34 2.03
N ASN A 303 -7.55 -7.21 2.88
CA ASN A 303 -6.91 -8.33 3.53
C ASN A 303 -7.40 -8.50 4.97
N THR A 304 -7.43 -9.75 5.45
CA THR A 304 -7.73 -10.06 6.85
C THR A 304 -6.74 -11.07 7.40
N ALA A 305 -6.30 -10.91 8.64
CA ALA A 305 -5.55 -11.93 9.35
C ALA A 305 -6.02 -12.04 10.80
N THR A 306 -5.84 -13.22 11.39
CA THR A 306 -6.32 -13.53 12.74
C THR A 306 -5.16 -13.94 13.63
N THR A 307 -5.21 -13.52 14.89
CA THR A 307 -4.34 -14.03 15.96
C THR A 307 -5.12 -14.06 17.27
N VAL A 308 -4.49 -14.35 18.39
CA VAL A 308 -5.10 -14.28 19.73
C VAL A 308 -4.42 -13.19 20.57
N ALA A 309 -4.97 -12.90 21.76
CA ALA A 309 -4.30 -12.02 22.71
C ALA A 309 -2.89 -12.52 23.05
N GLY A 310 -1.87 -11.67 22.88
CA GLY A 310 -0.45 -12.01 23.03
C GLY A 310 0.16 -12.78 21.85
N GLY A 311 -0.64 -13.14 20.84
CA GLY A 311 -0.20 -13.87 19.67
C GLY A 311 0.38 -12.99 18.56
N THR A 312 0.89 -13.66 17.53
CA THR A 312 1.43 -13.04 16.32
C THR A 312 0.67 -13.51 15.09
N ALA A 313 0.29 -12.59 14.20
CA ALA A 313 -0.15 -12.88 12.83
C ALA A 313 0.96 -12.50 11.84
N THR A 314 1.16 -13.31 10.79
CA THR A 314 2.18 -13.05 9.77
C THR A 314 1.63 -13.25 8.36
N GLY A 315 2.19 -12.52 7.40
CA GLY A 315 1.97 -12.72 5.97
C GLY A 315 3.28 -12.70 5.21
N THR A 316 3.45 -13.60 4.24
CA THR A 316 4.68 -13.71 3.45
C THR A 316 4.64 -12.84 2.19
N ALA A 317 5.81 -12.41 1.71
CA ALA A 317 5.93 -11.44 0.63
C ALA A 317 5.44 -11.97 -0.74
N GLY A 318 5.01 -11.03 -1.60
CA GLY A 318 4.80 -11.24 -3.03
C GLY A 318 3.47 -11.88 -3.44
N GLN A 319 3.23 -11.94 -4.75
CA GLN A 319 1.98 -12.37 -5.37
C GLN A 319 1.64 -13.86 -5.13
N PHE A 320 2.62 -14.68 -4.76
CA PHE A 320 2.40 -16.08 -4.38
C PHE A 320 2.51 -16.31 -2.87
N GLY A 321 2.69 -15.24 -2.09
CA GLY A 321 2.75 -15.28 -0.65
C GLY A 321 1.35 -15.33 -0.01
N SER A 322 1.33 -15.19 1.31
CA SER A 322 0.12 -15.04 2.14
C SER A 322 -0.06 -13.61 2.66
N GLY A 323 0.82 -12.70 2.24
CA GLY A 323 0.81 -11.30 2.63
C GLY A 323 -0.08 -10.45 1.73
N ILE A 324 0.04 -9.14 1.91
CA ILE A 324 -0.91 -8.14 1.44
C ILE A 324 -1.05 -8.06 -0.08
N LEU A 325 0.00 -8.40 -0.82
CA LEU A 325 0.03 -8.30 -2.28
C LEU A 325 -0.32 -9.61 -2.99
N ALA A 326 -0.74 -10.65 -2.27
CA ALA A 326 -0.96 -11.98 -2.84
C ALA A 326 -2.12 -12.02 -3.83
N ASP A 327 -3.18 -11.26 -3.57
CA ASP A 327 -4.41 -11.20 -4.35
C ASP A 327 -4.62 -9.86 -5.09
N ASP A 328 -3.68 -8.94 -4.96
CA ASP A 328 -3.65 -7.68 -5.70
C ASP A 328 -3.13 -7.88 -7.14
N VAL A 329 -3.67 -7.13 -8.09
CA VAL A 329 -3.33 -7.25 -9.52
C VAL A 329 -3.15 -5.88 -10.16
N ASP A 330 -2.07 -5.69 -10.91
CA ASP A 330 -1.96 -4.57 -11.84
C ASP A 330 -2.54 -4.95 -13.21
N PRO A 331 -3.45 -4.15 -13.80
CA PRO A 331 -4.01 -4.43 -15.13
C PRO A 331 -2.97 -4.57 -16.26
N ASN A 332 -1.77 -4.02 -16.07
CA ASN A 332 -0.67 -4.07 -17.03
C ASN A 332 0.37 -5.16 -16.67
N GLY A 333 0.12 -5.97 -15.65
CA GLY A 333 1.02 -7.04 -15.21
C GLY A 333 2.30 -6.54 -14.51
N LEU A 334 2.29 -5.32 -14.00
CA LEU A 334 3.43 -4.73 -13.30
C LEU A 334 3.54 -5.25 -11.86
N PHE A 335 4.78 -5.26 -11.35
CA PHE A 335 5.02 -5.52 -9.92
C PHE A 335 4.41 -4.42 -9.06
N LEU A 336 3.83 -4.85 -7.95
CA LEU A 336 3.20 -4.01 -6.94
C LEU A 336 4.11 -3.87 -5.72
N SER A 337 3.98 -2.74 -5.02
CA SER A 337 4.66 -2.49 -3.75
C SER A 337 3.80 -1.65 -2.82
N ILE A 338 3.93 -1.86 -1.51
CA ILE A 338 3.31 -0.99 -0.50
C ILE A 338 4.15 0.27 -0.35
N VAL A 339 3.54 1.44 -0.57
CA VAL A 339 4.22 2.74 -0.54
C VAL A 339 3.78 3.64 0.61
N ALA A 340 2.63 3.36 1.23
CA ALA A 340 2.16 4.10 2.40
C ALA A 340 1.29 3.22 3.30
N VAL A 341 1.22 3.58 4.58
CA VAL A 341 0.35 2.95 5.58
C VAL A 341 -0.04 3.98 6.64
N THR A 342 -1.31 3.98 7.02
CA THR A 342 -1.86 4.90 8.02
C THR A 342 -1.25 4.65 9.40
N GLY A 343 -1.04 5.73 10.16
CA GLY A 343 -0.46 5.67 11.51
C GLY A 343 1.06 5.57 11.58
N GLY A 344 1.78 5.47 10.44
CA GLY A 344 3.24 5.39 10.47
C GLY A 344 3.90 5.38 9.08
N SER A 345 4.98 4.61 8.96
CA SER A 345 5.75 4.47 7.72
C SER A 345 6.00 3.00 7.40
N VAL A 346 6.02 2.66 6.11
CA VAL A 346 6.30 1.30 5.64
C VAL A 346 7.64 0.81 6.18
N GLY A 347 7.68 -0.44 6.63
CA GLY A 347 8.84 -1.08 7.25
C GLY A 347 9.08 -0.72 8.72
N SER A 348 8.32 0.20 9.29
CA SER A 348 8.38 0.56 10.72
C SER A 348 7.32 -0.18 11.53
N SER A 349 7.49 -0.21 12.85
CA SER A 349 6.45 -0.66 13.77
C SER A 349 5.42 0.45 13.98
N ILE A 350 4.15 0.09 13.84
CA ILE A 350 2.99 1.00 13.83
C ILE A 350 2.05 0.52 14.93
N ALA A 351 1.75 1.39 15.89
CA ALA A 351 0.84 1.07 16.98
C ALA A 351 -0.61 1.07 16.49
N GLY A 352 -1.31 -0.03 16.69
CA GLY A 352 -2.76 -0.13 16.69
C GLY A 352 -3.33 0.03 18.09
N LYS A 353 -4.62 -0.26 18.27
CA LYS A 353 -5.28 -0.24 19.56
C LYS A 353 -4.90 -1.45 20.41
N TYR A 354 -4.84 -2.63 19.79
CA TYR A 354 -4.63 -3.91 20.49
C TYR A 354 -3.21 -4.49 20.29
N GLY A 355 -2.45 -3.95 19.34
CA GLY A 355 -1.11 -4.45 19.06
C GLY A 355 -0.25 -3.53 18.20
N HIS A 356 0.84 -4.07 17.66
CA HIS A 356 1.76 -3.37 16.77
C HIS A 356 1.93 -4.11 15.44
N LEU A 357 1.74 -3.40 14.33
CA LEU A 357 1.94 -3.88 12.96
C LEU A 357 3.31 -3.43 12.43
N LYS A 358 4.03 -4.34 11.78
CA LYS A 358 5.11 -4.01 10.84
C LYS A 358 4.71 -4.51 9.46
N LEU A 359 4.48 -3.59 8.52
CA LEU A 359 4.13 -3.88 7.12
C LEU A 359 5.28 -3.44 6.21
N ASN A 360 5.83 -4.35 5.42
CA ASN A 360 6.95 -4.08 4.51
C ASN A 360 6.46 -3.77 3.08
N ALA A 361 7.34 -3.16 2.27
CA ALA A 361 7.03 -2.77 0.90
C ALA A 361 6.70 -3.95 -0.04
N ASP A 362 7.20 -5.14 0.28
CA ASP A 362 6.99 -6.38 -0.48
C ASP A 362 5.67 -7.10 -0.13
N GLY A 363 4.83 -6.48 0.71
CA GLY A 363 3.55 -7.03 1.17
C GLY A 363 3.67 -7.99 2.35
N SER A 364 4.88 -8.33 2.81
CA SER A 364 5.03 -9.12 4.03
C SER A 364 4.68 -8.28 5.27
N PHE A 365 4.10 -8.92 6.28
CA PHE A 365 3.78 -8.26 7.53
C PHE A 365 3.94 -9.17 8.75
N VAL A 366 4.12 -8.54 9.90
CA VAL A 366 4.05 -9.15 11.23
C VAL A 366 3.22 -8.25 12.12
N TYR A 367 2.24 -8.81 12.81
CA TYR A 367 1.46 -8.11 13.82
C TYR A 367 1.48 -8.86 15.13
N ASN A 368 1.79 -8.15 16.22
CA ASN A 368 1.80 -8.70 17.57
C ASN A 368 0.66 -8.07 18.38
N ALA A 369 -0.24 -8.89 18.92
CA ALA A 369 -1.36 -8.43 19.78
C ALA A 369 -0.89 -8.22 21.23
N ASP A 370 0.02 -7.28 21.43
CA ASP A 370 0.82 -7.11 22.65
C ASP A 370 0.31 -6.02 23.62
N ASN A 371 -0.78 -5.31 23.30
CA ASN A 371 -1.34 -4.30 24.18
C ASN A 371 -2.33 -4.90 25.19
N ALA A 372 -1.81 -5.64 26.17
CA ALA A 372 -2.61 -6.32 27.20
C ALA A 372 -3.59 -5.40 27.94
N ALA A 373 -3.24 -4.13 28.15
CA ALA A 373 -4.11 -3.15 28.81
C ALA A 373 -5.36 -2.82 27.98
N ALA A 374 -5.21 -2.68 26.66
CA ALA A 374 -6.33 -2.40 25.77
C ALA A 374 -7.17 -3.66 25.47
N ILE A 375 -6.53 -4.83 25.43
CA ILE A 375 -7.21 -6.12 25.23
C ILE A 375 -8.10 -6.46 26.44
N GLY A 376 -7.62 -6.20 27.65
CA GLY A 376 -8.40 -6.39 28.88
C GLY A 376 -8.95 -7.82 29.02
N ALA A 377 -10.28 -7.95 29.04
CA ALA A 377 -10.95 -9.26 29.16
C ALA A 377 -10.87 -10.13 27.90
N GLY A 378 -10.32 -9.62 26.79
CA GLY A 378 -10.23 -10.32 25.53
C GLY A 378 -11.47 -10.18 24.63
N PRO A 379 -11.41 -10.71 23.40
CA PRO A 379 -12.52 -10.71 22.47
C PRO A 379 -13.66 -11.61 22.95
N SER A 380 -14.90 -11.26 22.54
CA SER A 380 -16.08 -12.10 22.76
C SER A 380 -17.06 -11.95 21.61
N ALA A 381 -18.06 -12.83 21.52
CA ALA A 381 -19.11 -12.73 20.50
C ALA A 381 -19.82 -11.37 20.44
N ASN A 382 -19.92 -10.66 21.59
CA ASN A 382 -20.55 -9.33 21.67
C ASN A 382 -19.55 -8.16 21.64
N ASN A 383 -18.26 -8.45 21.64
CA ASN A 383 -17.18 -7.46 21.64
C ASN A 383 -15.97 -8.02 20.88
N PRO A 384 -16.06 -8.12 19.55
CA PRO A 384 -14.94 -8.60 18.76
C PRO A 384 -13.86 -7.51 18.68
N LEU A 385 -12.58 -7.89 18.84
CA LEU A 385 -11.46 -6.94 18.89
C LEU A 385 -10.66 -7.01 17.60
N HIS A 386 -10.48 -5.86 16.93
CA HIS A 386 -9.80 -5.75 15.66
C HIS A 386 -8.98 -4.46 15.57
N ASP A 387 -7.81 -4.54 14.95
CA ASP A 387 -7.08 -3.37 14.45
C ASP A 387 -7.14 -3.33 12.93
N THR A 388 -7.57 -2.20 12.37
CA THR A 388 -7.64 -2.00 10.92
C THR A 388 -6.64 -0.93 10.48
N PHE A 389 -5.81 -1.26 9.50
CA PHE A 389 -4.84 -0.35 8.90
C PHE A 389 -5.17 -0.15 7.42
N THR A 390 -5.23 1.11 6.97
CA THR A 390 -5.31 1.46 5.55
C THR A 390 -3.89 1.59 4.99
N TYR A 391 -3.64 0.99 3.83
CA TYR A 391 -2.36 1.05 3.12
C TYR A 391 -2.57 1.43 1.66
N THR A 392 -1.52 1.96 1.02
CA THR A 392 -1.50 2.32 -0.40
C THR A 392 -0.54 1.40 -1.15
N VAL A 393 -1.05 0.74 -2.18
CA VAL A 393 -0.28 -0.03 -3.15
C VAL A 393 0.06 0.87 -4.33
N ALA A 394 1.27 0.74 -4.85
CA ALA A 394 1.68 1.38 -6.10
C ALA A 394 2.28 0.37 -7.08
N ASN A 395 2.02 0.58 -8.36
CA ASN A 395 2.77 -0.06 -9.43
C ASN A 395 4.06 0.72 -9.75
N ALA A 396 4.95 0.10 -10.53
CA ALA A 396 6.23 0.69 -10.93
C ALA A 396 6.10 1.95 -11.82
N LEU A 397 4.91 2.28 -12.32
CA LEU A 397 4.63 3.47 -13.13
C LEU A 397 3.92 4.58 -12.33
N GLY A 398 3.68 4.36 -11.03
CA GLY A 398 3.12 5.35 -10.11
C GLY A 398 1.60 5.34 -9.98
N GLY A 399 0.89 4.44 -10.66
CA GLY A 399 -0.53 4.16 -10.38
C GLY A 399 -0.69 3.65 -8.95
N LYS A 400 -1.72 4.11 -8.25
CA LYS A 400 -1.93 3.85 -6.81
C LYS A 400 -3.35 3.44 -6.48
N ALA A 401 -3.50 2.57 -5.49
CA ALA A 401 -4.79 2.22 -4.92
C ALA A 401 -4.67 1.96 -3.41
N ASP A 402 -5.71 2.36 -2.68
CA ASP A 402 -5.79 2.14 -1.24
C ASP A 402 -6.59 0.87 -0.92
N SER A 403 -6.19 0.16 0.12
CA SER A 403 -6.90 -0.99 0.67
C SER A 403 -6.68 -1.10 2.18
N THR A 404 -7.24 -2.12 2.80
CA THR A 404 -7.24 -2.32 4.25
C THR A 404 -6.74 -3.68 4.67
N LEU A 405 -5.98 -3.73 5.75
CA LEU A 405 -5.64 -4.94 6.50
C LEU A 405 -6.42 -4.92 7.82
N ASP A 406 -7.35 -5.86 7.99
CA ASP A 406 -8.12 -6.05 9.23
C ASP A 406 -7.56 -7.22 10.06
N LEU A 407 -7.04 -6.90 11.25
CA LEU A 407 -6.35 -7.82 12.14
C LEU A 407 -7.24 -8.18 13.32
N LYS A 408 -7.77 -9.40 13.28
CA LYS A 408 -8.79 -9.91 14.19
C LYS A 408 -8.14 -10.65 15.36
N LEU A 409 -8.62 -10.40 16.58
CA LEU A 409 -8.29 -11.23 17.73
C LEU A 409 -9.39 -12.28 17.92
N GLU A 410 -9.03 -13.55 17.77
CA GLU A 410 -9.88 -14.69 18.07
C GLU A 410 -10.03 -14.87 19.58
N ASN A 411 -11.24 -15.27 20.00
CA ASN A 411 -11.50 -15.66 21.37
C ASN A 411 -11.19 -17.14 21.58
N VAL A 412 -10.37 -17.41 22.59
CA VAL A 412 -10.05 -18.75 23.05
C VAL A 412 -10.40 -18.89 24.52
N SER A 413 -10.93 -20.05 24.90
CA SER A 413 -11.34 -20.37 26.26
C SER A 413 -10.40 -21.41 26.87
N ALA A 414 -10.06 -21.26 28.15
CA ALA A 414 -9.18 -22.19 28.85
C ALA A 414 -9.85 -23.56 29.08
N VAL A 415 -9.06 -24.63 28.95
CA VAL A 415 -9.38 -25.97 29.45
C VAL A 415 -8.54 -26.24 30.69
N TYR A 416 -9.21 -26.27 31.84
CA TYR A 416 -8.62 -26.51 33.15
C TYR A 416 -8.28 -27.98 33.32
N ARG A 417 -7.06 -28.27 33.78
CA ARG A 417 -6.56 -29.63 34.04
C ARG A 417 -6.49 -29.92 35.54
N PHE A 418 -6.95 -31.10 35.92
CA PHE A 418 -6.90 -31.61 37.28
C PHE A 418 -6.29 -33.00 37.29
N PHE A 419 -5.39 -33.28 38.23
CA PHE A 419 -4.88 -34.62 38.49
C PHE A 419 -5.67 -35.28 39.62
N ASP A 420 -6.31 -36.40 39.35
CA ASP A 420 -6.97 -37.22 40.36
C ASP A 420 -5.95 -38.16 41.03
N THR A 421 -5.61 -37.84 42.27
CA THR A 421 -4.64 -38.61 43.06
C THR A 421 -5.09 -40.04 43.39
N LYS A 422 -6.38 -40.36 43.26
CA LYS A 422 -6.90 -41.73 43.52
C LYS A 422 -6.76 -42.63 42.30
N THR A 423 -7.15 -42.14 41.13
CA THR A 423 -7.15 -42.92 39.89
C THR A 423 -5.85 -42.76 39.10
N GLN A 424 -5.03 -41.75 39.43
CA GLN A 424 -3.89 -41.28 38.65
C GLN A 424 -4.25 -40.84 37.22
N ASP A 425 -5.48 -40.35 37.04
CA ASP A 425 -5.98 -39.83 35.77
C ASP A 425 -6.12 -38.30 35.79
N HIS A 426 -6.35 -37.71 34.61
CA HIS A 426 -6.63 -36.30 34.47
C HIS A 426 -8.10 -36.01 34.14
N PHE A 427 -8.64 -34.98 34.78
CA PHE A 427 -9.94 -34.41 34.45
C PHE A 427 -9.77 -33.05 33.78
N TYR A 428 -10.60 -32.78 32.76
CA TYR A 428 -10.54 -31.58 31.95
C TYR A 428 -11.90 -30.89 31.88
N SER A 429 -11.92 -29.57 32.04
CA SER A 429 -13.15 -28.78 31.95
C SER A 429 -12.91 -27.39 31.37
N THR A 430 -13.84 -26.92 30.54
CA THR A 430 -13.92 -25.51 30.10
C THR A 430 -14.69 -24.62 31.08
N SER A 431 -15.40 -25.21 32.05
CA SER A 431 -16.28 -24.47 32.96
C SER A 431 -15.52 -23.97 34.17
N ALA A 432 -15.39 -22.64 34.28
CA ALA A 432 -14.81 -22.01 35.47
C ALA A 432 -15.61 -22.30 36.75
N ALA A 433 -16.93 -22.51 36.62
CA ALA A 433 -17.79 -22.89 37.73
C ALA A 433 -17.53 -24.35 38.17
N GLU A 434 -17.38 -25.27 37.22
CA GLU A 434 -17.01 -26.67 37.50
C GLU A 434 -15.62 -26.74 38.13
N LYS A 435 -14.65 -25.99 37.59
CA LYS A 435 -13.31 -25.82 38.18
C LYS A 435 -13.39 -25.43 39.66
N SER A 436 -14.13 -24.37 39.96
CA SER A 436 -14.30 -23.85 41.32
C SER A 436 -15.00 -24.88 42.23
N SER A 437 -16.01 -25.59 41.72
CA SER A 437 -16.70 -26.64 42.45
C SER A 437 -15.77 -27.81 42.76
N ILE A 438 -14.94 -28.26 41.82
CA ILE A 438 -13.99 -29.37 42.02
C ILE A 438 -12.97 -28.99 43.08
N GLN A 439 -12.35 -27.80 42.97
CA GLN A 439 -11.36 -27.31 43.93
C GLN A 439 -11.90 -27.24 45.37
N THR A 440 -13.20 -26.97 45.54
CA THR A 440 -13.83 -26.81 46.85
C THR A 440 -14.42 -28.10 47.41
N THR A 441 -14.93 -29.00 46.56
CA THR A 441 -15.72 -30.15 47.00
C THR A 441 -15.03 -31.50 46.83
N LEU A 442 -14.00 -31.60 45.98
CA LEU A 442 -13.35 -32.86 45.63
C LEU A 442 -11.84 -32.85 45.97
N PRO A 443 -11.45 -33.17 47.23
CA PRO A 443 -10.07 -33.00 47.71
C PRO A 443 -9.05 -33.94 47.06
N ASN A 444 -9.48 -34.99 46.35
CA ASN A 444 -8.58 -35.87 45.60
C ASN A 444 -8.15 -35.29 44.23
N TYR A 445 -8.82 -34.24 43.74
CA TYR A 445 -8.47 -33.58 42.49
C TYR A 445 -7.54 -32.40 42.77
N ARG A 446 -6.29 -32.51 42.32
CA ARG A 446 -5.31 -31.44 42.38
C ARG A 446 -5.42 -30.60 41.11
N TYR A 447 -5.73 -29.31 41.25
CA TYR A 447 -5.67 -28.38 40.12
C TYR A 447 -4.23 -28.23 39.64
N GLU A 448 -4.01 -28.37 38.33
CA GLU A 448 -2.68 -28.30 37.71
C GLU A 448 -2.53 -27.13 36.75
N GLY A 449 -3.56 -26.28 36.63
CA GLY A 449 -3.55 -25.13 35.75
C GLY A 449 -4.36 -25.35 34.47
N ILE A 450 -3.93 -24.72 33.39
CA ILE A 450 -4.59 -24.78 32.08
C ILE A 450 -3.81 -25.78 31.22
N GLY A 451 -4.48 -26.82 30.73
CA GLY A 451 -3.85 -27.82 29.87
C GLY A 451 -3.70 -27.32 28.44
N TRP A 452 -4.73 -26.67 27.92
CA TRP A 452 -4.77 -26.02 26.61
C TRP A 452 -5.90 -24.98 26.57
N ALA A 453 -6.04 -24.28 25.45
CA ALA A 453 -7.17 -23.42 25.15
C ALA A 453 -7.94 -23.92 23.91
N THR A 454 -9.22 -23.57 23.81
CA THR A 454 -10.14 -24.01 22.75
C THR A 454 -10.75 -22.79 22.05
N PRO A 455 -10.90 -22.78 20.72
CA PRO A 455 -11.57 -21.71 20.00
C PRO A 455 -13.08 -21.69 20.27
N ASP A 456 -13.72 -20.56 19.98
CA ASP A 456 -15.18 -20.50 19.90
C ASP A 456 -15.71 -21.30 18.70
N LYS A 457 -16.99 -21.69 18.73
CA LYS A 457 -17.62 -22.39 17.62
C LYS A 457 -17.73 -21.49 16.40
N GLY A 458 -17.15 -21.90 15.28
CA GLY A 458 -17.12 -21.09 14.07
C GLY A 458 -16.81 -21.86 12.79
N ALA A 459 -16.62 -21.11 11.69
CA ALA A 459 -16.10 -21.68 10.46
C ALA A 459 -14.64 -22.13 10.71
N GLY A 460 -14.30 -23.36 10.32
CA GLY A 460 -12.98 -23.92 10.56
C GLY A 460 -12.80 -24.59 11.92
N THR A 461 -13.87 -24.79 12.71
CA THR A 461 -13.83 -25.61 13.93
C THR A 461 -14.64 -26.89 13.80
N THR A 462 -14.31 -27.89 14.62
CA THR A 462 -15.05 -29.14 14.76
C THR A 462 -15.38 -29.41 16.22
N ASP A 463 -16.54 -30.05 16.46
CA ASP A 463 -16.98 -30.41 17.79
C ASP A 463 -16.06 -31.49 18.40
N VAL A 464 -15.69 -31.33 19.68
CA VAL A 464 -15.04 -32.37 20.50
C VAL A 464 -16.09 -33.00 21.40
N PHE A 465 -16.38 -34.27 21.15
CA PHE A 465 -17.36 -35.08 21.89
C PHE A 465 -16.76 -35.60 23.19
N ARG A 466 -17.50 -35.49 24.30
CA ARG A 466 -17.09 -35.99 25.62
C ARG A 466 -17.95 -37.17 26.05
N PHE A 467 -17.29 -38.16 26.66
CA PHE A 467 -17.90 -39.34 27.22
C PHE A 467 -17.41 -39.56 28.65
N PHE A 468 -18.30 -39.97 29.54
CA PHE A 468 -17.95 -40.45 30.88
C PHE A 468 -17.98 -41.99 30.90
N ASP A 469 -16.85 -42.64 31.19
CA ASP A 469 -16.80 -44.09 31.40
C ASP A 469 -17.13 -44.41 32.86
N SER A 470 -18.33 -44.94 33.08
CA SER A 470 -18.78 -45.34 34.42
C SER A 470 -18.00 -46.52 35.03
N LYS A 471 -17.18 -47.23 34.25
CA LYS A 471 -16.32 -48.31 34.74
C LYS A 471 -15.05 -47.79 35.40
N THR A 472 -14.38 -46.83 34.77
CA THR A 472 -13.11 -46.26 35.22
C THR A 472 -13.28 -44.96 36.00
N GLY A 473 -14.40 -44.27 35.80
CA GLY A 473 -14.65 -42.93 36.34
C GLY A 473 -14.02 -41.80 35.52
N THR A 474 -13.56 -42.09 34.30
CA THR A 474 -12.75 -41.17 33.49
C THR A 474 -13.52 -40.60 32.30
N HIS A 475 -12.93 -39.59 31.66
CA HIS A 475 -13.50 -38.99 30.46
C HIS A 475 -12.72 -39.36 29.20
N PHE A 476 -13.45 -39.54 28.11
CA PHE A 476 -12.89 -39.75 26.79
C PHE A 476 -13.36 -38.65 25.83
N PHE A 477 -12.44 -38.18 25.00
CA PHE A 477 -12.65 -37.10 24.04
C PHE A 477 -12.29 -37.52 22.61
N THR A 478 -13.16 -37.16 21.66
CA THR A 478 -12.91 -37.38 20.23
C THR A 478 -13.58 -36.33 19.36
N THR A 479 -12.95 -35.99 18.24
CA THR A 479 -13.56 -35.20 17.16
C THR A 479 -14.22 -36.09 16.10
N SER A 480 -13.94 -37.40 16.12
CA SER A 480 -14.44 -38.32 15.11
C SER A 480 -15.90 -38.68 15.38
N THR A 481 -16.78 -38.28 14.47
CA THR A 481 -18.19 -38.66 14.50
C THR A 481 -18.37 -40.18 14.38
N ALA A 482 -17.50 -40.86 13.63
CA ALA A 482 -17.52 -42.32 13.50
C ALA A 482 -17.09 -43.02 14.81
N GLU A 483 -16.06 -42.51 15.48
CA GLU A 483 -15.62 -43.04 16.79
C GLU A 483 -16.72 -42.81 17.84
N ARG A 484 -17.30 -41.61 17.88
CA ARG A 484 -18.46 -41.29 18.72
C ARG A 484 -19.60 -42.28 18.51
N ASP A 485 -20.03 -42.48 17.26
CA ASP A 485 -21.15 -43.35 16.92
C ASP A 485 -20.85 -44.82 17.26
N SER A 486 -19.60 -45.25 17.07
CA SER A 486 -19.15 -46.58 17.47
C SER A 486 -19.19 -46.78 18.98
N ILE A 487 -18.67 -45.82 19.77
CA ILE A 487 -18.67 -45.87 21.24
C ILE A 487 -20.11 -45.96 21.77
N VAL A 488 -20.99 -45.05 21.31
CA VAL A 488 -22.42 -45.04 21.71
C VAL A 488 -23.09 -46.39 21.43
N LYS A 489 -22.73 -47.04 20.32
CA LYS A 489 -23.34 -48.32 19.91
C LYS A 489 -22.76 -49.54 20.62
N THR A 490 -21.46 -49.52 20.95
CA THR A 490 -20.71 -50.74 21.31
C THR A 490 -20.20 -50.78 22.74
N LEU A 491 -20.05 -49.63 23.41
CA LEU A 491 -19.45 -49.53 24.75
C LEU A 491 -20.47 -49.03 25.79
N PRO A 492 -21.22 -49.93 26.45
CA PRO A 492 -22.33 -49.54 27.33
C PRO A 492 -21.92 -48.82 28.62
N THR A 493 -20.64 -48.87 29.01
CA THR A 493 -20.15 -48.14 30.19
C THR A 493 -19.87 -46.67 29.89
N TYR A 494 -19.71 -46.30 28.61
CA TYR A 494 -19.46 -44.94 28.14
C TYR A 494 -20.77 -44.20 27.96
N LYS A 495 -20.96 -43.14 28.74
CA LYS A 495 -22.12 -42.24 28.65
C LYS A 495 -21.74 -41.03 27.83
N TYR A 496 -22.43 -40.82 26.70
CA TYR A 496 -22.23 -39.62 25.89
C TYR A 496 -22.77 -38.38 26.62
N GLU A 497 -21.93 -37.36 26.78
CA GLU A 497 -22.26 -36.12 27.49
C GLU A 497 -22.44 -34.92 26.57
N GLY A 498 -22.26 -35.11 25.25
CA GLY A 498 -22.40 -34.04 24.27
C GLY A 498 -21.06 -33.48 23.80
N VAL A 499 -21.12 -32.26 23.26
CA VAL A 499 -19.94 -31.49 22.82
C VAL A 499 -19.37 -30.76 24.03
N ALA A 500 -18.10 -31.01 24.35
CA ALA A 500 -17.44 -30.35 25.48
C ALA A 500 -16.80 -29.01 25.10
N PHE A 501 -16.18 -28.96 23.92
CA PHE A 501 -15.50 -27.78 23.39
C PHE A 501 -15.23 -27.94 21.89
N GLN A 502 -14.54 -26.97 21.28
CA GLN A 502 -14.20 -26.98 19.85
C GLN A 502 -12.71 -27.26 19.63
N ALA A 503 -12.39 -27.88 18.51
CA ALA A 503 -11.04 -28.03 18.00
C ALA A 503 -10.93 -27.36 16.63
N TYR A 504 -9.72 -26.98 16.21
CA TYR A 504 -9.49 -26.50 14.86
C TYR A 504 -9.68 -27.66 13.86
N ALA A 505 -10.45 -27.42 12.81
CA ALA A 505 -10.73 -28.39 11.76
C ALA A 505 -9.68 -28.28 10.65
N GLY A 506 -9.05 -29.40 10.30
CA GLY A 506 -8.15 -29.48 9.15
C GLY A 506 -6.81 -28.73 9.29
N SER A 507 -6.49 -28.18 10.46
CA SER A 507 -5.17 -27.60 10.71
C SER A 507 -4.09 -28.68 10.66
N ASP A 508 -2.94 -28.33 10.10
CA ASP A 508 -1.71 -29.14 10.12
C ASP A 508 -0.75 -28.70 11.25
N GLY A 509 -1.17 -27.75 12.07
CA GLY A 509 -0.40 -27.16 13.18
C GLY A 509 0.58 -26.08 12.75
N SER A 510 0.52 -25.60 11.50
CA SER A 510 1.33 -24.47 11.04
C SER A 510 0.79 -23.10 11.50
N ASP A 511 -0.48 -23.05 11.87
CA ASP A 511 -1.14 -21.82 12.34
C ASP A 511 -0.52 -21.35 13.68
N PRO A 512 -0.23 -20.05 13.84
CA PRO A 512 0.33 -19.52 15.08
C PRO A 512 -0.54 -19.87 16.30
N GLY A 513 0.09 -20.48 17.31
CA GLY A 513 -0.57 -20.84 18.56
C GLY A 513 -1.37 -22.15 18.51
N VAL A 514 -1.49 -22.81 17.36
CA VAL A 514 -2.13 -24.13 17.29
C VAL A 514 -1.19 -25.21 17.81
N VAL A 515 -1.73 -26.10 18.65
CA VAL A 515 -1.04 -27.27 19.19
C VAL A 515 -1.89 -28.51 18.99
N PHE A 516 -1.26 -29.65 18.72
CA PHE A 516 -1.97 -30.93 18.68
C PHE A 516 -2.01 -31.57 20.05
N LEU A 517 -3.19 -32.04 20.44
CA LEU A 517 -3.29 -32.99 21.53
C LEU A 517 -2.94 -34.37 21.02
N GLU A 518 -1.93 -35.00 21.60
CA GLU A 518 -1.68 -36.43 21.44
C GLU A 518 -2.47 -37.22 22.46
N ARG A 519 -3.10 -38.32 22.02
CA ARG A 519 -3.91 -39.20 22.86
C ARG A 519 -3.11 -40.46 23.17
N PHE A 520 -3.03 -40.79 24.44
CA PHE A 520 -2.35 -41.98 24.94
C PHE A 520 -3.34 -42.89 25.62
N PHE A 521 -3.24 -44.19 25.38
CA PHE A 521 -4.04 -45.21 26.05
C PHE A 521 -3.17 -46.10 26.92
N ASN A 522 -3.51 -46.23 28.21
CA ASN A 522 -2.83 -47.15 29.10
C ASN A 522 -3.52 -48.53 29.08
N THR A 523 -2.86 -49.52 28.48
CA THR A 523 -3.38 -50.89 28.35
C THR A 523 -3.62 -51.62 29.68
N LYS A 524 -2.97 -51.19 30.77
CA LYS A 524 -3.13 -51.80 32.10
C LYS A 524 -4.27 -51.18 32.89
N THR A 525 -4.35 -49.85 32.90
CA THR A 525 -5.35 -49.11 33.68
C THR A 525 -6.60 -48.76 32.89
N GLN A 526 -6.55 -48.90 31.55
CA GLN A 526 -7.60 -48.53 30.59
C GLN A 526 -7.92 -47.03 30.59
N LEU A 527 -6.98 -46.19 31.03
CA LEU A 527 -7.11 -44.73 31.08
C LEU A 527 -6.64 -44.11 29.77
N HIS A 528 -7.23 -42.97 29.41
CA HIS A 528 -6.76 -42.14 28.30
C HIS A 528 -6.14 -40.86 28.85
N HIS A 529 -5.02 -40.42 28.27
CA HIS A 529 -4.37 -39.16 28.60
C HIS A 529 -4.24 -38.29 27.36
N TYR A 530 -4.37 -36.97 27.53
CA TYR A 530 -4.25 -35.99 26.45
C TYR A 530 -3.11 -35.03 26.78
N ALA A 531 -2.05 -35.08 25.97
CA ALA A 531 -0.87 -34.23 26.12
C ALA A 531 -0.86 -33.14 25.04
N ALA A 532 -0.82 -31.88 25.46
CA ALA A 532 -0.77 -30.72 24.57
C ALA A 532 0.65 -30.25 24.26
N ASN A 533 1.64 -30.73 25.01
CA ASN A 533 3.03 -30.31 24.88
C ASN A 533 3.91 -31.50 24.43
N ALA A 534 4.89 -31.20 23.58
CA ALA A 534 5.76 -32.21 22.99
C ALA A 534 6.67 -32.90 24.01
N ASP A 535 7.07 -32.19 25.08
CA ASP A 535 7.96 -32.73 26.11
C ASP A 535 7.28 -33.80 26.98
N GLU A 536 6.00 -33.63 27.28
CA GLU A 536 5.13 -34.54 28.03
C GLU A 536 4.82 -35.77 27.18
N ALA A 537 4.44 -35.57 25.92
CA ALA A 537 4.27 -36.65 24.96
C ALA A 537 5.58 -37.46 24.81
N TYR A 538 6.72 -36.78 24.65
CA TYR A 538 8.03 -37.40 24.62
C TYR A 538 8.32 -38.18 25.92
N ALA A 539 8.09 -37.57 27.08
CA ALA A 539 8.32 -38.21 28.38
C ALA A 539 7.47 -39.47 28.57
N ILE A 540 6.19 -39.45 28.17
CA ILE A 540 5.31 -40.63 28.22
C ILE A 540 5.84 -41.73 27.30
N ASN A 541 6.18 -41.38 26.06
CA ASN A 541 6.75 -42.31 25.07
C ASN A 541 8.09 -42.92 25.50
N HIS A 542 8.84 -42.24 26.37
CA HIS A 542 10.11 -42.72 26.93
C HIS A 542 9.97 -43.30 28.35
N GLY A 543 8.74 -43.60 28.78
CA GLY A 543 8.44 -44.39 29.97
C GLY A 543 8.45 -43.61 31.30
N ALA A 544 8.52 -42.27 31.26
CA ALA A 544 8.49 -41.44 32.47
C ALA A 544 7.17 -41.58 33.24
N ALA A 545 6.07 -41.87 32.53
CA ALA A 545 4.74 -42.13 33.10
C ALA A 545 4.51 -43.61 33.49
N GLY A 546 5.56 -44.43 33.48
CA GLY A 546 5.49 -45.87 33.76
C GLY A 546 5.16 -46.72 32.54
N THR A 547 4.85 -48.01 32.77
CA THR A 547 4.65 -48.99 31.70
C THR A 547 3.18 -49.14 31.31
N GLY A 548 2.91 -49.47 30.04
CA GLY A 548 1.58 -49.80 29.54
C GLY A 548 0.91 -48.71 28.70
N TRP A 549 1.52 -47.53 28.60
CA TRP A 549 1.10 -46.46 27.71
C TRP A 549 1.38 -46.80 26.24
N VAL A 550 0.39 -46.55 25.39
CA VAL A 550 0.44 -46.66 23.93
C VAL A 550 0.04 -45.31 23.37
N ASP A 551 0.86 -44.76 22.48
CA ASP A 551 0.57 -43.55 21.73
C ASP A 551 -0.44 -43.87 20.61
N GLU A 552 -1.62 -43.27 20.67
CA GLU A 552 -2.65 -43.38 19.64
C GLU A 552 -2.50 -42.28 18.57
N GLY A 553 -1.52 -41.39 18.72
CA GLY A 553 -1.18 -40.31 17.83
C GLY A 553 -1.95 -39.01 18.10
N LYS A 554 -1.88 -38.10 17.12
CA LYS A 554 -2.55 -36.80 17.15
C LYS A 554 -4.07 -36.99 17.12
N ALA A 555 -4.75 -36.57 18.19
CA ALA A 555 -6.20 -36.65 18.29
C ALA A 555 -6.89 -35.47 17.60
N PHE A 556 -6.56 -34.24 17.99
CA PHE A 556 -7.14 -33.03 17.40
C PHE A 556 -6.31 -31.78 17.74
N ALA A 557 -6.47 -30.74 16.92
CA ALA A 557 -5.78 -29.46 17.05
C ALA A 557 -6.56 -28.51 17.97
N VAL A 558 -5.87 -27.90 18.92
CA VAL A 558 -6.39 -26.90 19.86
C VAL A 558 -5.45 -25.69 19.89
N HIS A 559 -5.67 -24.75 20.79
CA HIS A 559 -4.80 -23.58 20.94
C HIS A 559 -3.91 -23.69 22.19
N ALA A 560 -2.68 -23.22 22.11
CA ALA A 560 -1.81 -23.04 23.27
C ALA A 560 -2.43 -22.01 24.23
N PRO A 561 -2.35 -22.16 25.56
CA PRO A 561 -2.82 -21.14 26.48
C PRO A 561 -2.11 -19.79 26.21
N THR A 562 -2.86 -18.69 26.22
CA THR A 562 -2.25 -17.36 26.04
C THR A 562 -1.44 -16.96 27.27
N ASP A 563 -0.52 -16.00 27.13
CA ASP A 563 0.28 -15.51 28.26
C ASP A 563 -0.58 -14.97 29.40
N SER A 564 -1.70 -14.31 29.07
CA SER A 564 -2.66 -13.81 30.05
C SER A 564 -3.32 -14.95 30.85
N MET A 565 -3.66 -16.06 30.17
CA MET A 565 -4.19 -17.26 30.81
C MET A 565 -3.16 -17.91 31.73
N ASN A 566 -1.91 -18.03 31.27
CA ASN A 566 -0.82 -18.62 32.04
C ASN A 566 -0.48 -17.77 33.28
N ALA A 567 -0.46 -16.45 33.16
CA ALA A 567 -0.23 -15.55 34.28
C ALA A 567 -1.35 -15.66 35.33
N ALA A 568 -2.61 -15.68 34.90
CA ALA A 568 -3.75 -15.86 35.78
C ALA A 568 -3.72 -17.22 36.51
N SER A 569 -3.44 -18.29 35.78
CA SER A 569 -3.34 -19.65 36.32
C SER A 569 -2.17 -19.80 37.30
N SER A 570 -1.01 -19.23 36.97
CA SER A 570 0.17 -19.23 37.85
C SER A 570 -0.10 -18.51 39.18
N LYS A 571 -0.79 -17.36 39.11
CA LYS A 571 -1.21 -16.64 40.31
C LYS A 571 -2.16 -17.50 41.15
N GLU A 572 -3.16 -18.12 40.54
CA GLU A 572 -4.11 -19.00 41.24
C GLU A 572 -3.41 -20.18 41.93
N LEU A 573 -2.47 -20.84 41.24
CA LEU A 573 -1.67 -21.92 41.82
C LEU A 573 -0.84 -21.44 43.02
N SER A 574 -0.26 -20.24 42.94
CA SER A 574 0.49 -19.64 44.05
C SER A 574 -0.39 -19.32 45.26
N ASP A 575 -1.62 -18.84 45.01
CA ASP A 575 -2.60 -18.54 46.05
C ASP A 575 -3.07 -19.82 46.76
N ILE A 576 -3.30 -20.90 46.00
CA ILE A 576 -3.64 -22.24 46.53
C ILE A 576 -2.51 -22.79 47.40
N ALA A 577 -1.26 -22.74 46.90
CA ALA A 577 -0.10 -23.21 47.65
C ALA A 577 0.08 -22.44 48.97
N SER A 578 -0.12 -21.12 48.93
CA SER A 578 -0.05 -20.25 50.11
C SER A 578 -1.14 -20.60 51.13
N ALA A 579 -2.37 -20.83 50.68
CA ALA A 579 -3.48 -21.25 51.55
C ALA A 579 -3.21 -22.60 52.23
N GLN A 580 -2.68 -23.57 51.49
CA GLN A 580 -2.31 -24.89 52.05
C GLN A 580 -1.18 -24.80 53.08
N ALA A 581 -0.17 -23.95 52.85
CA ALA A 581 0.90 -23.71 53.82
C ALA A 581 0.39 -23.07 55.13
N GLN A 582 -0.55 -22.13 55.04
CA GLN A 582 -1.17 -21.49 56.22
C GLN A 582 -2.01 -22.47 57.05
N VAL A 583 -2.75 -23.38 56.41
CA VAL A 583 -3.48 -24.46 57.11
C VAL A 583 -2.50 -25.42 57.80
N SER A 584 -1.36 -25.71 57.19
CA SER A 584 -0.31 -26.56 57.78
C SER A 584 0.36 -25.90 59.01
N LEU A 585 0.58 -24.58 58.98
CA LEU A 585 1.17 -23.81 60.10
C LEU A 585 0.20 -23.64 61.28
N THR A 586 -1.09 -23.42 61.02
CA THR A 586 -2.12 -23.32 62.07
C THR A 586 -2.40 -24.67 62.72
N GLY A 587 -2.28 -25.78 61.98
CA GLY A 587 -2.34 -27.15 62.52
C GLY A 587 -1.20 -27.53 63.48
N ILE A 588 -0.06 -26.81 63.45
CA ILE A 588 1.09 -27.04 64.35
C ILE A 588 0.96 -26.23 65.66
N SER A 589 0.00 -25.30 65.76
CA SER A 589 -0.15 -24.42 66.94
C SER A 589 -0.76 -25.06 68.21
N SER A 590 -0.88 -26.39 68.28
CA SER A 590 -1.41 -27.10 69.48
C SER A 590 -0.42 -28.03 70.20
N ILE A 591 0.87 -28.07 69.83
CA ILE A 591 1.88 -28.69 70.69
C ILE A 591 2.34 -27.66 71.73
N SER A 592 1.75 -27.76 72.92
CA SER A 592 2.17 -27.06 74.13
C SER A 592 3.61 -27.45 74.51
N PRO A 593 4.58 -26.53 74.58
CA PRO A 593 5.87 -26.81 75.19
C PRO A 593 5.78 -26.50 76.70
N TYR A 594 5.32 -27.47 77.46
CA TYR A 594 5.56 -27.52 78.91
C TYR A 594 5.95 -28.94 79.31
N ASP A 595 7.18 -29.32 78.98
CA ASP A 595 7.97 -30.20 79.83
C ASP A 595 9.30 -29.51 80.17
N SER A 596 9.30 -28.92 81.35
CA SER A 596 10.47 -28.37 82.00
C SER A 596 11.42 -29.48 82.40
N PHE A 597 12.52 -29.70 81.66
CA PHE A 597 13.76 -30.18 82.25
C PHE A 597 14.95 -29.44 81.64
N GLY A 598 15.55 -28.59 82.49
CA GLY A 598 16.74 -27.83 82.18
C GLY A 598 18.02 -28.67 82.13
N ASN A 599 19.03 -27.99 81.62
CA ASN A 599 20.44 -28.34 81.50
C ASN A 599 20.83 -29.12 80.25
N ILE A 600 21.54 -28.43 79.35
CA ILE A 600 23.00 -28.63 79.16
C ILE A 600 23.60 -27.31 78.64
N LYS A 601 24.66 -26.86 79.32
CA LYS A 601 25.55 -25.76 78.91
C LYS A 601 26.45 -26.22 77.75
N LEU A 602 26.68 -25.30 76.83
CA LEU A 602 27.64 -25.35 75.72
C LEU A 602 29.07 -25.72 76.16
N GLY A 603 29.77 -26.41 75.25
CA GLY A 603 31.20 -26.19 74.99
C GLY A 603 31.33 -25.50 73.64
#